data_AF-A0AAW2R5C0-F1
#
_entry.id   AF-A0AAW2R5C0-F1
#
_cell.length_a   1.000
_cell.length_b   1.000
_cell.length_c   1.000
_cell.angle_alpha   90.00
_cell.angle_beta   90.00
_cell.angle_gamma   90.00
#
_symmetry.space_group_name_H-M   'P 1'
#
loop_
_entity.id
_entity.type
_entity.pdbx_description
1 polymer ?
#
loop_
_entity_poly.entity_id
_entity_poly.type
_entity_poly.pdbx_seq_one_letter_code
_entity_poly.pdbx_strand_id
1 'polypeptide(L)'
;MSSRKFYGAVKQLFSSNFASRSNEETANLIAKALIGSTSKSLHISPSLVSNLNSRITHLVLSNPRIPASSCLRFFNFLQSNQSIVPQKPDFEAHITLILRLFGVRRFAEAKRILNAAVGENLRRPVSELASVVGGNSVEPKIKTKFFDMLFRVYGDNRKFEEGLEVFEYMVKMSL
;
A
#
# COMPACT_ATOMS: atom_id res chain seq x y z
N MET A 1 19.33 15.17 32.71
CA MET A 1 18.92 14.02 31.86
C MET A 1 19.90 12.87 32.09
N SER A 2 19.43 11.65 32.37
CA SER A 2 20.31 10.49 32.66
C SER A 2 21.01 9.98 31.39
N SER A 3 22.31 9.74 31.47
CA SER A 3 23.17 9.23 30.38
C SER A 3 22.68 7.90 29.78
N ARG A 4 21.98 7.06 30.55
CA ARG A 4 21.33 5.83 30.05
C ARG A 4 20.18 6.11 29.08
N LYS A 5 19.39 7.17 29.31
CA LYS A 5 18.28 7.57 28.42
C LYS A 5 18.81 8.14 27.09
N PHE A 6 19.92 8.89 27.15
CA PHE A 6 20.59 9.40 25.96
C PHE A 6 21.19 8.26 25.12
N TYR A 7 21.93 7.33 25.72
CA TYR A 7 22.51 6.20 25.02
C TYR A 7 21.46 5.28 24.37
N GLY A 8 20.33 5.05 25.06
CA GLY A 8 19.19 4.31 24.51
C GLY A 8 18.59 4.97 23.27
N ALA A 9 18.35 6.29 23.33
CA ALA A 9 17.82 7.05 22.20
C ALA A 9 18.78 7.05 21.01
N VAL A 10 20.09 7.20 21.26
CA VAL A 10 21.13 7.19 20.23
C VAL A 10 21.24 5.82 19.55
N LYS A 11 21.25 4.72 20.32
CA LYS A 11 21.28 3.36 19.75
C LYS A 11 20.03 3.06 18.91
N GLN A 12 18.86 3.51 19.37
CA GLN A 12 17.61 3.34 18.62
C GLN A 12 17.61 4.13 17.31
N LEU A 13 18.13 5.36 17.31
CA LEU A 13 18.31 6.19 16.12
C LEU A 13 19.29 5.58 15.11
N PHE A 14 20.43 5.06 15.57
CA PHE A 14 21.37 4.40 14.66
C PHE A 14 20.78 3.13 14.05
N SER A 15 20.16 2.27 14.87
CA SER A 15 19.53 1.04 14.35
C SER A 15 18.38 1.32 13.38
N SER A 16 17.53 2.31 13.65
CA SER A 16 16.44 2.68 12.73
C SER A 16 16.98 3.27 11.44
N ASN A 17 18.05 4.08 11.49
CA ASN A 17 18.68 4.67 10.30
C ASN A 17 19.36 3.60 9.42
N PHE A 18 20.05 2.63 10.03
CA PHE A 18 20.65 1.51 9.29
C PHE A 18 19.59 0.61 8.64
N ALA A 19 18.51 0.29 9.38
CA ALA A 19 17.38 -0.46 8.82
C ALA A 19 16.67 0.32 7.71
N SER A 20 16.51 1.64 7.83
CA SER A 20 15.91 2.49 6.79
C SER A 20 16.76 2.51 5.51
N ARG A 21 18.09 2.68 5.61
CA ARG A 21 18.99 2.62 4.45
C ARG A 21 18.92 1.27 3.75
N SER A 22 18.94 0.18 4.51
CA SER A 22 18.83 -1.19 3.97
C SER A 22 17.48 -1.42 3.26
N ASN A 23 16.39 -0.89 3.82
CA ASN A 23 15.06 -0.96 3.21
C ASN A 23 14.99 -0.17 1.90
N GLU A 24 15.55 1.04 1.86
CA GLU A 24 15.61 1.87 0.65
C GLU A 24 16.45 1.21 -0.45
N GLU A 25 17.61 0.66 -0.11
CA GLU A 25 18.46 -0.09 -1.04
C GLU A 25 17.72 -1.31 -1.62
N THR A 26 17.09 -2.11 -0.76
CA THR A 26 16.31 -3.27 -1.18
C THR A 26 15.13 -2.87 -2.07
N ALA A 27 14.37 -1.83 -1.68
CA ALA A 27 13.27 -1.30 -2.48
C ALA A 27 13.75 -0.80 -3.85
N ASN A 28 14.91 -0.15 -3.92
CA ASN A 28 15.50 0.32 -5.17
C ASN A 28 15.92 -0.83 -6.09
N LEU A 29 16.48 -1.92 -5.56
CA LEU A 29 16.81 -3.11 -6.34
C LEU A 29 15.55 -3.77 -6.92
N ILE A 30 14.50 -3.89 -6.10
CA ILE A 30 13.20 -4.43 -6.55
C ILE A 30 12.57 -3.50 -7.59
N ALA A 31 12.63 -2.18 -7.39
CA ALA A 31 12.12 -1.20 -8.34
C ALA A 31 12.80 -1.32 -9.70
N LYS A 32 14.13 -1.43 -9.74
CA LYS A 32 14.90 -1.66 -10.97
C LYS A 32 14.46 -2.94 -11.67
N ALA A 33 14.31 -4.04 -10.92
CA ALA A 33 13.82 -5.31 -11.47
C ALA A 33 12.40 -5.18 -12.05
N LEU A 34 11.51 -4.47 -11.38
CA LEU A 34 10.12 -4.25 -11.81
C LEU A 34 10.00 -3.36 -13.05
N ILE A 35 10.87 -2.36 -13.18
CA ILE A 35 10.93 -1.46 -14.34
C ILE A 35 11.51 -2.19 -15.55
N GLY A 36 12.54 -3.02 -15.36
CA GLY A 36 13.15 -3.81 -16.44
C GLY A 36 12.39 -5.07 -16.83
N SER A 37 11.40 -5.51 -16.03
CA SER A 37 10.66 -6.76 -16.23
C SER A 37 9.59 -6.62 -17.31
N THR A 38 9.65 -7.51 -18.31
CA THR A 38 8.65 -7.63 -19.38
C THR A 38 7.35 -8.27 -18.88
N SER A 39 6.29 -8.24 -19.71
CA SER A 39 4.94 -8.70 -19.36
C SER A 39 4.82 -10.15 -18.90
N LYS A 40 5.79 -11.01 -19.22
CA LYS A 40 5.66 -12.48 -19.11
C LYS A 40 6.24 -13.10 -17.84
N SER A 41 7.15 -12.44 -17.13
CA SER A 41 7.79 -13.02 -15.95
C SER A 41 8.28 -11.92 -15.00
N LEU A 42 7.77 -11.95 -13.77
CA LEU A 42 8.32 -11.16 -12.68
C LEU A 42 9.44 -11.97 -12.02
N HIS A 43 10.69 -11.63 -12.33
CA HIS A 43 11.85 -12.28 -11.71
C HIS A 43 12.45 -11.38 -10.62
N ILE A 44 12.10 -11.66 -9.36
CA ILE A 44 12.71 -11.02 -8.19
C ILE A 44 13.61 -12.07 -7.54
N SER A 45 14.86 -11.69 -7.25
CA SER A 45 15.80 -12.60 -6.57
C SER A 45 15.20 -13.14 -5.28
N PRO A 46 15.26 -14.45 -5.00
CA PRO A 46 14.76 -15.03 -3.75
C PRO A 46 15.31 -14.36 -2.49
N SER A 47 16.57 -13.90 -2.53
CA SER A 47 17.20 -13.17 -1.42
C SER A 47 16.59 -11.79 -1.16
N LEU A 48 16.05 -11.13 -2.19
CA LEU A 48 15.31 -9.88 -2.01
C LEU A 48 13.93 -10.16 -1.44
N VAL A 49 13.30 -11.26 -1.85
CA VAL A 49 11.98 -11.69 -1.36
C VAL A 49 12.03 -12.05 0.12
N SER A 50 13.08 -12.74 0.58
CA SER A 50 13.24 -13.08 2.01
C SER A 50 13.42 -11.86 2.92
N ASN A 51 13.96 -10.76 2.37
CA ASN A 51 14.19 -9.53 3.11
C ASN A 51 13.01 -8.55 3.07
N LEU A 52 11.95 -8.88 2.33
CA LEU A 52 10.78 -8.01 2.23
C LEU A 52 10.15 -7.77 3.61
N ASN A 53 9.58 -6.59 3.76
CA ASN A 53 8.76 -6.20 4.89
C ASN A 53 7.77 -5.12 4.43
N SER A 54 6.83 -4.77 5.28
CA SER A 54 5.82 -3.72 5.01
C SER A 54 6.44 -2.43 4.47
N ARG A 55 7.55 -1.96 5.07
CA ARG A 55 8.22 -0.72 4.65
C ARG A 55 8.79 -0.81 3.24
N ILE A 56 9.46 -1.91 2.90
CA ILE A 56 10.00 -2.12 1.56
C ILE A 56 8.86 -2.20 0.54
N THR A 57 7.80 -2.97 0.86
CA THR A 57 6.61 -3.10 0.00
C THR A 57 5.98 -1.73 -0.27
N HIS A 58 5.81 -0.90 0.76
CA HIS A 58 5.30 0.45 0.61
C HIS A 58 6.21 1.34 -0.25
N LEU A 59 7.54 1.32 -0.01
CA LEU A 59 8.50 2.07 -0.83
C LEU A 59 8.46 1.67 -2.31
N VAL A 60 8.28 0.38 -2.60
CA VAL A 60 8.14 -0.12 -3.98
C VAL A 60 6.82 0.35 -4.58
N LEU A 61 5.68 0.15 -3.91
CA LEU A 61 4.36 0.48 -4.47
C LEU A 61 4.11 1.99 -4.64
N SER A 62 4.70 2.81 -3.75
CA SER A 62 4.60 4.27 -3.81
C SER A 62 5.57 4.91 -4.83
N ASN A 63 6.54 4.15 -5.35
CA ASN A 63 7.51 4.68 -6.31
C ASN A 63 6.83 5.05 -7.64
N PRO A 64 6.77 6.34 -8.02
CA PRO A 64 6.02 6.78 -9.19
C PRO A 64 6.64 6.29 -10.50
N ARG A 65 7.94 5.97 -10.50
CA ARG A 65 8.68 5.51 -11.68
C ARG A 65 8.34 4.08 -12.09
N ILE A 66 7.80 3.27 -11.18
CA ILE A 66 7.42 1.89 -11.47
C ILE A 66 6.02 1.89 -12.10
N PRO A 67 5.80 1.37 -13.32
CA PRO A 67 4.47 1.34 -13.92
C PRO A 67 3.43 0.66 -13.01
N ALA A 68 2.20 1.20 -12.97
CA ALA A 68 1.13 0.64 -12.11
C ALA A 68 0.82 -0.83 -12.42
N SER A 69 1.03 -1.26 -13.67
CA SER A 69 0.94 -2.68 -14.07
C SER A 69 2.01 -3.55 -13.42
N SER A 70 3.26 -3.08 -13.35
CA SER A 70 4.34 -3.75 -12.62
C SER A 70 4.06 -3.79 -11.11
N CYS A 71 3.56 -2.70 -10.53
CA CYS A 71 3.12 -2.68 -9.12
C CYS A 71 2.02 -3.73 -8.85
N LEU A 72 1.05 -3.86 -9.75
CA LEU A 72 -0.01 -4.87 -9.63
C LEU A 72 0.55 -6.29 -9.70
N ARG A 73 1.49 -6.58 -10.63
CA ARG A 73 2.14 -7.89 -10.70
C ARG A 73 2.90 -8.21 -9.42
N PHE A 74 3.66 -7.24 -8.91
CA PHE A 74 4.38 -7.39 -7.66
C PHE A 74 3.44 -7.70 -6.50
N PHE A 75 2.36 -6.94 -6.38
CA PHE A 75 1.35 -7.13 -5.34
C PHE A 75 0.68 -8.51 -5.43
N ASN A 76 0.30 -8.97 -6.63
CA ASN A 76 -0.25 -10.31 -6.84
C ASN A 76 0.78 -11.39 -6.47
N PHE A 77 2.05 -11.19 -6.84
CA PHE A 77 3.13 -12.09 -6.44
C PHE A 77 3.24 -12.20 -4.91
N LEU A 78 3.14 -11.08 -4.18
CA LEU A 78 3.13 -11.08 -2.71
C LEU A 78 1.91 -11.81 -2.12
N GLN A 79 0.74 -11.65 -2.72
CA GLN A 79 -0.48 -12.37 -2.28
C GLN A 79 -0.38 -13.88 -2.47
N SER A 80 0.24 -14.33 -3.57
CA SER A 80 0.36 -15.76 -3.91
C SER A 80 1.60 -16.44 -3.31
N ASN A 81 2.52 -15.68 -2.71
CA ASN A 81 3.79 -16.23 -2.23
C ASN A 81 3.57 -17.12 -0.98
N GLN A 82 3.91 -18.40 -1.12
CA GLN A 82 3.82 -19.43 -0.07
C GLN A 82 5.10 -19.52 0.79
N SER A 83 5.82 -18.41 0.95
CA SER A 83 6.97 -18.34 1.86
C SER A 83 6.57 -18.72 3.30
N ILE A 84 7.53 -19.29 4.05
CA ILE A 84 7.41 -19.67 5.46
C ILE A 84 6.85 -18.51 6.31
N VAL A 85 7.21 -17.28 5.97
CA VAL A 85 6.57 -16.06 6.48
C VAL A 85 5.74 -15.44 5.36
N PRO A 86 4.40 -15.44 5.46
CA PRO A 86 3.54 -14.79 4.48
C PRO A 86 3.84 -13.30 4.40
N GLN A 87 4.41 -12.87 3.27
CA GLN A 87 4.68 -11.47 2.94
C GLN A 87 3.41 -10.79 2.38
N LYS A 88 2.26 -11.06 3.01
CA LYS A 88 0.98 -10.56 2.49
C LYS A 88 0.99 -9.03 2.51
N PRO A 89 0.54 -8.36 1.44
CA PRO A 89 0.42 -6.91 1.45
C PRO A 89 -0.46 -6.45 2.61
N ASP A 90 0.00 -5.45 3.34
CA ASP A 90 -0.77 -4.86 4.44
C ASP A 90 -1.79 -3.84 3.94
N PHE A 91 -2.50 -3.21 4.88
CA PHE A 91 -3.50 -2.18 4.62
C PHE A 91 -2.96 -1.05 3.73
N GLU A 92 -1.80 -0.48 4.08
CA GLU A 92 -1.21 0.65 3.36
C GLU A 92 -0.81 0.25 1.93
N ALA A 93 -0.27 -0.95 1.74
CA ALA A 93 0.06 -1.50 0.43
C ALA A 93 -1.18 -1.67 -0.46
N HIS A 94 -2.30 -2.13 0.10
CA HIS A 94 -3.58 -2.23 -0.64
C HIS A 94 -4.04 -0.85 -1.11
N ILE A 95 -4.12 0.12 -0.20
CA ILE A 95 -4.57 1.48 -0.53
C ILE A 95 -3.65 2.13 -1.56
N THR A 96 -2.34 2.04 -1.36
CA THR A 96 -1.34 2.62 -2.27
C THR A 96 -1.51 2.08 -3.69
N LEU A 97 -1.64 0.75 -3.86
CA LEU A 97 -1.86 0.16 -5.17
C LEU A 97 -3.19 0.61 -5.81
N ILE A 98 -4.27 0.64 -5.04
CA ILE A 98 -5.58 1.06 -5.52
C ILE A 98 -5.51 2.51 -6.05
N LEU A 99 -4.88 3.42 -5.32
CA LEU A 99 -4.68 4.81 -5.74
C LEU A 99 -3.83 4.90 -7.02
N ARG A 100 -2.76 4.11 -7.14
CA ARG A 100 -1.97 4.01 -8.38
C ARG A 100 -2.82 3.57 -9.58
N LEU A 101 -3.68 2.57 -9.39
CA LEU A 101 -4.57 2.06 -10.44
C LEU A 101 -5.64 3.08 -10.86
N PHE A 102 -6.20 3.84 -9.90
CA PHE A 102 -7.08 4.97 -10.21
C PHE A 102 -6.38 6.02 -11.05
N GLY A 103 -5.13 6.37 -10.71
CA GLY A 103 -4.32 7.34 -11.45
C GLY A 103 -4.14 6.98 -12.94
N VAL A 104 -4.03 5.68 -13.24
CA VAL A 104 -3.94 5.16 -14.62
C VAL A 104 -5.27 4.65 -15.18
N ARG A 105 -6.40 5.01 -14.57
CA ARG A 105 -7.76 4.68 -15.00
C ARG A 105 -8.09 3.17 -15.08
N ARG A 106 -7.37 2.32 -14.35
CA ARG A 106 -7.64 0.86 -14.25
C ARG A 106 -8.69 0.57 -13.17
N PHE A 107 -9.89 1.14 -13.34
CA PHE A 107 -10.95 1.14 -12.31
C PHE A 107 -11.47 -0.26 -11.98
N ALA A 108 -11.60 -1.16 -12.96
CA ALA A 108 -12.09 -2.51 -12.74
C ALA A 108 -11.17 -3.31 -11.80
N GLU A 109 -9.86 -3.18 -11.98
CA GLU A 109 -8.87 -3.85 -11.12
C GLU A 109 -8.81 -3.22 -9.74
N ALA A 110 -8.87 -1.89 -9.66
CA ALA A 110 -8.97 -1.17 -8.40
C ALA A 110 -10.19 -1.63 -7.60
N LYS A 111 -11.38 -1.69 -8.23
CA LYS A 111 -12.61 -2.20 -7.61
C LYS A 111 -12.43 -3.64 -7.13
N ARG A 112 -11.87 -4.53 -7.96
CA ARG A 112 -11.65 -5.94 -7.60
C ARG A 112 -10.78 -6.09 -6.35
N ILE A 113 -9.66 -5.35 -6.30
CA ILE A 113 -8.75 -5.40 -5.15
C ILE A 113 -9.42 -4.82 -3.91
N LEU A 114 -10.13 -3.69 -4.06
CA LEU A 114 -10.87 -3.07 -2.96
C LEU A 114 -11.95 -4.00 -2.39
N ASN A 115 -12.69 -4.67 -3.26
CA ASN A 115 -13.72 -5.64 -2.90
C ASN A 115 -13.15 -6.82 -2.09
N ALA A 116 -12.03 -7.39 -2.54
CA ALA A 116 -11.34 -8.45 -1.80
C ALA A 116 -10.83 -7.95 -0.44
N ALA A 117 -10.31 -6.73 -0.39
CA ALA A 117 -9.71 -6.15 0.80
C ALA A 117 -10.74 -5.74 1.86
N VAL A 118 -11.96 -5.36 1.47
CA VAL A 118 -13.07 -5.08 2.40
C VAL A 118 -13.45 -6.28 3.26
N GLY A 119 -13.25 -7.52 2.79
CA GLY A 119 -13.50 -8.74 3.56
C GLY A 119 -12.43 -9.05 4.62
N GLU A 120 -11.16 -8.69 4.36
CA GLU A 120 -10.02 -9.14 5.16
C GLU A 120 -9.23 -8.00 5.81
N ASN A 121 -8.86 -6.98 5.03
CA ASN A 121 -7.77 -6.04 5.37
C ASN A 121 -8.24 -4.59 5.62
N LEU A 122 -9.41 -4.18 5.12
CA LEU A 122 -9.89 -2.78 5.17
C LEU A 122 -10.94 -2.52 6.26
N ARG A 123 -11.07 -3.38 7.27
CA ARG A 123 -11.96 -3.16 8.42
C ARG A 123 -11.34 -2.13 9.40
N ARG A 124 -11.05 -0.94 8.89
CA ARG A 124 -10.46 0.18 9.63
C ARG A 124 -11.41 1.38 9.59
N PRO A 125 -11.38 2.24 10.62
CA PRO A 125 -12.17 3.47 10.61
C PRO A 125 -11.87 4.32 9.37
N VAL A 126 -12.88 5.04 8.87
CA VAL A 126 -12.74 5.93 7.70
C VAL A 126 -11.66 7.00 7.91
N SER A 127 -11.42 7.43 9.16
CA SER A 127 -10.34 8.35 9.51
C SER A 127 -8.93 7.78 9.23
N GLU A 128 -8.72 6.48 9.45
CA GLU A 128 -7.44 5.82 9.17
C GLU A 128 -7.24 5.66 7.65
N LEU A 129 -8.29 5.26 6.93
CA LEU A 129 -8.31 5.25 5.46
C LEU A 129 -7.97 6.63 4.89
N ALA A 130 -8.61 7.68 5.40
CA ALA A 130 -8.38 9.06 5.01
C ALA A 130 -6.96 9.53 5.29
N SER A 131 -6.37 9.14 6.42
CA SER A 131 -4.97 9.44 6.73
C SER A 131 -4.02 8.85 5.68
N VAL A 132 -4.20 7.57 5.31
CA VAL A 132 -3.37 6.91 4.30
C VAL A 132 -3.59 7.49 2.91
N VAL A 133 -4.84 7.69 2.50
CA VAL A 133 -5.18 8.32 1.21
C VAL A 133 -4.66 9.75 1.15
N GLY A 134 -4.69 10.46 2.28
CA GLY A 134 -4.23 11.83 2.44
C GLY A 134 -2.71 11.99 2.35
N GLY A 135 -1.97 11.10 3.02
CA GLY A 135 -0.51 11.08 3.05
C GLY A 135 0.14 10.67 1.72
N ASN A 136 -0.58 9.91 0.90
CA ASN A 136 -0.21 9.71 -0.50
C ASN A 136 -0.43 11.04 -1.25
N SER A 137 0.60 11.57 -1.92
CA SER A 137 0.55 12.82 -2.73
C SER A 137 -0.31 12.63 -4.00
N VAL A 138 -1.59 12.37 -3.78
CA VAL A 138 -2.57 11.94 -4.77
C VAL A 138 -3.50 13.10 -5.08
N GLU A 139 -3.80 13.27 -6.37
CA GLU A 139 -4.69 14.33 -6.84
C GLU A 139 -6.06 14.24 -6.14
N PRO A 140 -6.68 15.38 -5.78
CA PRO A 140 -7.99 15.39 -5.12
C PRO A 140 -9.05 14.55 -5.83
N LYS A 141 -9.08 14.60 -7.17
CA LYS A 141 -10.02 13.81 -8.00
C LYS A 141 -9.86 12.30 -7.82
N ILE A 142 -8.64 11.83 -7.58
CA ILE A 142 -8.36 10.41 -7.33
C ILE A 142 -8.82 10.03 -5.92
N LYS A 143 -8.68 10.93 -4.93
CA LYS A 143 -9.22 10.72 -3.58
C LYS A 143 -10.75 10.59 -3.60
N THR A 144 -11.44 11.52 -4.28
CA THR A 144 -12.90 11.42 -4.49
C THR A 144 -13.30 10.08 -5.12
N LYS A 145 -12.62 9.67 -6.21
CA LYS A 145 -12.89 8.38 -6.87
C LYS A 145 -12.67 7.18 -5.96
N PHE A 146 -11.66 7.23 -5.10
CA PHE A 146 -11.39 6.19 -4.13
C PHE A 146 -12.57 6.04 -3.15
N PHE A 147 -13.01 7.14 -2.53
CA PHE A 147 -14.11 7.10 -1.57
C PHE A 147 -15.46 6.76 -2.20
N ASP A 148 -15.77 7.30 -3.39
CA ASP A 148 -16.98 6.89 -4.15
C ASP A 148 -16.97 5.39 -4.45
N MET A 149 -15.84 4.83 -4.88
CA MET A 149 -15.74 3.39 -5.12
C MET A 149 -15.86 2.59 -3.82
N LEU A 150 -15.25 3.04 -2.73
CA LEU A 150 -15.33 2.38 -1.43
C LEU A 150 -16.77 2.34 -0.92
N PHE A 151 -17.50 3.45 -1.02
CA PHE A 151 -18.92 3.54 -0.69
C PHE A 151 -19.74 2.50 -1.46
N ARG A 152 -19.54 2.43 -2.79
CA ARG A 152 -20.22 1.45 -3.65
C ARG A 152 -19.86 0.01 -3.29
N VAL A 153 -18.57 -0.27 -3.04
CA VAL A 153 -18.12 -1.61 -2.63
C VAL A 153 -18.75 -2.01 -1.30
N TYR A 154 -18.85 -1.10 -0.33
CA TYR A 154 -19.56 -1.40 0.91
C TYR A 154 -21.03 -1.72 0.68
N GLY A 155 -21.73 -0.95 -0.17
CA GLY A 155 -23.09 -1.26 -0.61
C GLY A 155 -23.23 -2.63 -1.28
N ASP A 156 -22.35 -2.94 -2.24
CA ASP A 156 -22.31 -4.22 -2.97
C ASP A 156 -22.14 -5.42 -2.01
N ASN A 157 -21.45 -5.21 -0.87
CA ASN A 157 -21.20 -6.24 0.15
C ASN A 157 -22.15 -6.17 1.36
N ARG A 158 -23.22 -5.36 1.29
CA ARG A 158 -24.20 -5.16 2.39
C ARG A 158 -23.58 -4.67 3.70
N LYS A 159 -22.47 -3.93 3.61
CA LYS A 159 -21.79 -3.27 4.74
C LYS A 159 -22.30 -1.84 4.89
N PHE A 160 -23.58 -1.71 5.24
CA PHE A 160 -24.27 -0.43 5.15
C PHE A 160 -23.78 0.59 6.17
N GLU A 161 -23.39 0.13 7.36
CA GLU A 161 -22.83 0.96 8.42
C GLU A 161 -21.49 1.57 7.99
N GLU A 162 -20.55 0.76 7.49
CA GLU A 162 -19.28 1.29 6.97
C GLU A 162 -19.49 2.15 5.71
N GLY A 163 -20.48 1.80 4.87
CA GLY A 163 -20.90 2.63 3.76
C GLY A 163 -21.37 4.02 4.20
N LEU A 164 -22.20 4.09 5.25
CA LEU A 164 -22.70 5.34 5.81
C LEU A 164 -21.55 6.20 6.36
N GLU A 165 -20.60 5.62 7.08
CA GLU A 165 -19.42 6.35 7.58
C GLU A 165 -18.61 6.99 6.44
N VAL A 166 -18.43 6.26 5.32
CA VAL A 166 -17.74 6.80 4.14
C VAL A 166 -18.52 7.95 3.52
N PHE A 167 -19.84 7.80 3.39
CA PHE A 167 -20.71 8.85 2.86
C PHE A 167 -20.66 10.12 3.72
N GLU A 168 -20.80 10.00 5.03
CA GLU A 168 -20.71 11.13 5.97
C GLU A 168 -19.35 11.83 5.89
N TYR A 169 -18.27 11.05 5.77
CA TYR A 169 -16.94 11.60 5.56
C TYR A 169 -16.84 12.39 4.24
N MET A 170 -17.38 11.87 3.14
CA MET A 170 -17.38 12.56 1.85
C MET A 170 -18.14 13.89 1.92
N VAL A 171 -19.32 13.90 2.56
CA VAL A 171 -20.11 15.13 2.79
C VAL A 171 -19.32 16.14 3.62
N LYS A 172 -18.72 15.70 4.73
CA LYS A 172 -17.92 16.57 5.61
C LYS A 172 -16.71 17.19 4.91
N MET A 173 -16.07 16.44 4.02
CA MET A 173 -14.85 16.85 3.33
C MET A 173 -15.10 17.49 1.96
N SER A 174 -16.37 17.63 1.54
CA SER A 174 -16.74 18.13 0.21
C SER A 174 -16.05 17.36 -0.94
N LEU A 175 -15.97 16.03 -0.80
CA LEU A 175 -15.33 15.13 -1.76
C LEU A 175 -16.25 14.68 -2.89
#